data_AF-A0A1D9H6I5-F1
#
_entry.id   AF-A0A1D9H6I5-F1
#
_cell.length_a   1.000
_cell.length_b   1.000
_cell.length_c   1.000
_cell.angle_alpha   90.00
_cell.angle_beta   90.00
_cell.angle_gamma   90.00
#
_symmetry.space_group_name_H-M   'P 1'
#
loop_
_entity.id
_entity.type
_entity.pdbx_description
1 polymer ?
#
loop_
_entity_poly.entity_id
_entity_poly.type
_entity_poly.pdbx_seq_one_letter_code
_entity_poly.pdbx_strand_id
1 'polypeptide(L)'
;MALAFAAACGAVGTVAAQSRPSRSDGAAVADVAKNVAPGPRSCFWSRGPVSADPYINIAYPDAATFYWSATFSIPEGARLSIEGNFPHSRYMSLISYDGAGVPVESVADYLIRPAASAVNPFLPGANRNAEARGYSLTVVDAAPPADQPVGMNLLGQQRTTLHAPKYGSGQQQLLYRIYARDKQMDETGGVGLPIPVLTLADGRVLRGDAACPALRAQQPMQIDPAALAVPREKYRELVAIAREVGREKNQPAYPATNPPTWYIQYDREYLYSLYTGKPLASPKKSTGGFYPNLDNQYIRTIVNRKLGKVFVIRGKAPTTPRTANGDAVMGTGELRYWSMCSNQGFANTRVNGCVYDEQVPVGPDGFYTIVVSRKEDRPSNAIAQCGIAWLPMADDGDGAGDADVSVVQLRHMLGTTDFPHAVQAISKPGDEREVMGDYYPAGRYMSTSAFETAVPCMQGRH
;
A
#
# COMPACT_ATOMS: atom_id res chain seq x y z
N MET A 1 8.80 -9.51 70.84
CA MET A 1 10.18 -9.17 71.22
C MET A 1 10.43 -7.77 70.70
N ALA A 2 10.22 -6.78 71.58
CA ALA A 2 10.18 -5.36 71.28
C ALA A 2 11.33 -4.66 72.03
N LEU A 3 12.15 -3.90 71.31
CA LEU A 3 13.26 -3.03 71.76
C LEU A 3 13.70 -2.27 70.48
N ALA A 4 14.03 -0.98 70.45
CA ALA A 4 14.18 0.02 71.48
C ALA A 4 14.16 1.45 70.86
N PHE A 5 13.67 2.40 71.67
CA PHE A 5 14.06 3.84 71.75
C PHE A 5 15.60 4.00 71.87
N ALA A 6 16.31 5.12 71.68
CA ALA A 6 16.12 6.59 71.69
C ALA A 6 17.33 7.20 70.91
N ALA A 7 17.57 8.50 70.67
CA ALA A 7 17.23 9.73 71.39
C ALA A 7 17.52 11.00 70.54
N ALA A 8 16.78 12.08 70.86
CA ALA A 8 17.13 13.51 71.00
C ALA A 8 18.11 14.20 70.01
N CYS A 9 18.02 15.47 69.61
CA CYS A 9 17.36 16.71 70.04
C CYS A 9 17.44 17.63 68.78
N GLY A 10 16.44 18.44 68.40
CA GLY A 10 16.26 19.80 68.91
C GLY A 10 16.39 20.85 67.79
N ALA A 11 15.71 21.98 67.99
CA ALA A 11 15.70 23.24 67.21
C ALA A 11 14.82 23.34 65.95
N VAL A 12 13.70 24.05 66.16
CA VAL A 12 12.83 24.63 65.13
C VAL A 12 13.58 25.81 64.47
N GLY A 13 13.77 25.73 63.16
CA GLY A 13 14.29 26.82 62.33
C GLY A 13 13.44 26.96 61.08
N THR A 14 12.89 28.15 60.87
CA THR A 14 12.07 28.55 59.72
C THR A 14 12.86 28.44 58.42
N VAL A 15 12.44 27.55 57.51
CA VAL A 15 13.03 27.41 56.17
C VAL A 15 12.14 28.13 55.15
N ALA A 16 12.63 29.27 54.66
CA ALA A 16 12.19 29.84 53.39
C ALA A 16 12.63 28.89 52.27
N ALA A 17 11.66 28.33 51.55
CA ALA A 17 11.91 27.44 50.43
C ALA A 17 12.50 28.22 49.24
N GLN A 18 13.81 28.08 49.01
CA GLN A 18 14.44 28.39 47.73
C GLN A 18 14.25 27.19 46.81
N SER A 19 13.38 27.31 45.81
CA SER A 19 13.22 26.34 44.74
C SER A 19 14.43 26.40 43.79
N ARG A 20 15.22 25.31 43.78
CA ARG A 20 16.13 25.02 42.67
C ARG A 20 15.32 24.40 41.51
N PRO A 21 15.56 24.77 40.24
CA PRO A 21 14.83 24.19 39.13
C PRO A 21 15.28 22.74 38.90
N SER A 22 14.34 21.79 38.93
CA SER A 22 14.60 20.40 38.57
C SER A 22 14.74 20.26 37.05
N ARG A 23 15.91 19.80 36.61
CA ARG A 23 16.10 19.23 35.28
C ARG A 23 15.21 17.98 35.13
N SER A 24 14.10 18.08 34.40
CA SER A 24 13.35 16.88 33.98
C SER A 24 12.67 16.98 32.60
N ASP A 25 12.79 18.09 31.87
CA ASP A 25 12.04 18.23 30.61
C ASP A 25 12.72 17.57 29.39
N GLY A 26 13.97 17.12 29.51
CA GLY A 26 14.71 16.51 28.39
C GLY A 26 14.40 15.03 28.13
N ALA A 27 13.90 14.29 29.12
CA ALA A 27 13.68 12.84 28.99
C ALA A 27 12.31 12.51 28.37
N ALA A 28 11.28 13.33 28.64
CA ALA A 28 9.93 13.11 28.12
C ALA A 28 9.82 13.40 26.61
N VAL A 29 10.59 14.36 26.09
CA VAL A 29 10.59 14.71 24.66
C VAL A 29 11.26 13.62 23.81
N ALA A 30 12.25 12.91 24.36
CA ALA A 30 12.94 11.81 23.68
C ALA A 30 12.08 10.54 23.54
N ASP A 31 11.13 10.31 24.47
CA ASP A 31 10.26 9.12 24.45
C ASP A 31 9.04 9.28 23.51
N VAL A 32 8.57 10.51 23.29
CA VAL A 32 7.52 10.81 22.29
C VAL A 32 8.04 10.61 20.86
N ALA A 33 9.33 10.89 20.61
CA ALA A 33 9.96 10.72 19.30
C ALA A 33 10.14 9.24 18.89
N LYS A 34 10.12 8.29 19.85
CA LYS A 34 10.21 6.84 19.55
C LYS A 34 8.91 6.25 18.98
N ASN A 35 7.78 6.95 19.10
CA ASN A 35 6.45 6.41 18.75
C ASN A 35 5.85 7.01 17.46
N VAL A 36 6.62 7.81 16.72
CA VAL A 36 6.21 8.30 15.39
C VAL A 36 6.91 7.47 14.33
N ALA A 37 6.15 6.91 13.39
CA ALA A 37 6.72 6.17 12.26
C ALA A 37 7.82 6.99 11.55
N PRO A 38 8.93 6.36 11.11
CA PRO A 38 10.02 7.09 10.48
C PRO A 38 9.60 7.74 9.15
N GLY A 39 10.47 8.60 8.62
CA GLY A 39 10.32 9.20 7.29
C GLY A 39 9.72 10.62 7.28
N PRO A 40 9.81 11.31 6.13
CA PRO A 40 9.54 12.73 6.01
C PRO A 40 8.05 13.07 6.04
N ARG A 41 7.74 14.26 6.55
CA ARG A 41 6.41 14.86 6.62
C ARG A 41 6.50 16.36 6.37
N SER A 42 5.40 16.97 5.95
CA SER A 42 5.23 18.43 5.89
C SER A 42 3.90 18.82 6.53
N CYS A 43 3.62 20.12 6.67
CA CYS A 43 2.31 20.56 7.15
C CYS A 43 1.14 20.12 6.24
N PHE A 44 1.42 19.87 4.96
CA PHE A 44 0.42 19.47 3.98
C PHE A 44 0.31 17.95 3.91
N TRP A 45 1.46 17.27 3.77
CA TRP A 45 1.60 15.82 3.82
C TRP A 45 1.83 15.36 5.26
N SER A 46 0.82 15.57 6.08
CA SER A 46 0.90 15.40 7.54
C SER A 46 0.76 13.96 8.01
N ARG A 47 0.21 13.08 7.17
CA ARG A 47 -0.05 11.66 7.48
C ARG A 47 0.79 10.76 6.58
N GLY A 48 1.39 9.73 7.17
CA GLY A 48 2.36 8.86 6.51
C GLY A 48 3.79 9.11 7.02
N PRO A 49 4.83 8.57 6.37
CA PRO A 49 4.69 7.57 5.33
C PRO A 49 4.01 6.32 5.86
N VAL A 50 3.01 5.85 5.12
CA VAL A 50 2.45 4.50 5.26
C VAL A 50 3.35 3.57 4.43
N SER A 51 3.63 2.38 4.92
CA SER A 51 4.34 1.29 4.23
C SER A 51 4.25 0.02 5.10
N ALA A 52 5.02 -1.02 4.80
CA ALA A 52 5.24 -2.11 5.75
C ALA A 52 5.97 -1.60 7.03
N ASP A 53 6.03 -2.42 8.08
CA ASP A 53 6.77 -2.06 9.30
C ASP A 53 8.24 -1.71 8.96
N PRO A 54 8.86 -0.71 9.62
CA PRO A 54 8.41 -0.01 10.84
C PRO A 54 7.53 1.23 10.58
N TYR A 55 7.04 1.43 9.36
CA TYR A 55 6.17 2.56 9.03
C TYR A 55 4.73 2.32 9.49
N ILE A 56 3.82 3.25 9.19
CA ILE A 56 2.39 3.03 9.44
C ILE A 56 1.91 1.90 8.52
N ASN A 57 1.63 0.72 9.09
CA ASN A 57 1.24 -0.47 8.35
C ASN A 57 -0.27 -0.72 8.50
N ILE A 58 -1.05 -0.12 7.60
CA ILE A 58 -2.51 -0.20 7.53
C ILE A 58 -3.00 0.01 6.09
N ALA A 59 -4.13 -0.57 5.74
CA ALA A 59 -4.75 -0.57 4.41
C ALA A 59 -3.95 -1.33 3.34
N TYR A 60 -3.32 -2.45 3.73
CA TYR A 60 -2.52 -3.33 2.87
C TYR A 60 -1.49 -2.59 1.98
N PRO A 61 -0.58 -1.79 2.58
CA PRO A 61 0.43 -1.08 1.82
C PRO A 61 1.38 -2.05 1.11
N ASP A 62 1.78 -1.73 -0.12
CA ASP A 62 2.90 -2.44 -0.73
C ASP A 62 4.21 -2.05 -0.03
N ALA A 63 5.05 -3.04 0.31
CA ALA A 63 6.30 -2.81 1.04
C ALA A 63 7.40 -2.12 0.20
N ALA A 64 7.25 -2.09 -1.13
CA ALA A 64 8.12 -1.33 -2.03
C ALA A 64 7.61 0.11 -2.27
N THR A 65 6.62 0.55 -1.49
CA THR A 65 5.89 1.79 -1.72
C THR A 65 5.78 2.64 -0.46
N PHE A 66 5.84 3.95 -0.64
CA PHE A 66 5.53 4.93 0.40
C PHE A 66 4.32 5.77 0.02
N TYR A 67 3.47 6.04 1.01
CA TYR A 67 2.24 6.80 0.83
C TYR A 67 2.17 7.94 1.84
N TRP A 68 1.85 9.14 1.36
CA TRP A 68 1.52 10.29 2.20
C TRP A 68 0.09 10.73 1.92
N SER A 69 -0.62 11.16 2.96
CA SER A 69 -1.96 11.72 2.81
C SER A 69 -1.98 13.19 3.25
N ALA A 70 -2.58 14.01 2.39
CA ALA A 70 -2.96 15.38 2.68
C ALA A 70 -4.48 15.46 2.86
N THR A 71 -4.90 16.16 3.91
CA THR A 71 -6.30 16.45 4.22
C THR A 71 -6.46 17.96 4.35
N PHE A 72 -7.25 18.56 3.48
CA PHE A 72 -7.32 20.02 3.37
C PHE A 72 -8.71 20.49 2.90
N SER A 73 -8.91 21.79 2.88
CA SER A 73 -10.09 22.45 2.32
C SER A 73 -9.63 23.65 1.52
N ILE A 74 -9.88 23.68 0.20
CA ILE A 74 -9.58 24.86 -0.61
C ILE A 74 -10.58 25.97 -0.25
N PRO A 75 -10.11 27.15 0.21
CA PRO A 75 -10.99 28.29 0.49
C PRO A 75 -11.76 28.74 -0.75
N GLU A 76 -12.92 29.34 -0.55
CA GLU A 76 -13.71 29.90 -1.64
C GLU A 76 -12.91 30.93 -2.45
N GLY A 77 -13.02 30.87 -3.78
CA GLY A 77 -12.29 31.74 -4.71
C GLY A 77 -10.78 31.48 -4.81
N ALA A 78 -10.21 30.57 -4.01
CA ALA A 78 -8.80 30.24 -4.07
C ALA A 78 -8.49 29.14 -5.11
N ARG A 79 -7.25 29.12 -5.60
CA ARG A 79 -6.73 28.11 -6.52
C ARG A 79 -5.53 27.40 -5.91
N LEU A 80 -5.53 26.08 -5.91
CA LEU A 80 -4.46 25.25 -5.38
C LEU A 80 -3.71 24.55 -6.52
N SER A 81 -2.38 24.60 -6.50
CA SER A 81 -1.52 23.68 -7.25
C SER A 81 -0.58 22.93 -6.30
N ILE A 82 -0.14 21.75 -6.74
CA ILE A 82 0.87 20.92 -6.09
C ILE A 82 2.11 20.96 -6.98
N GLU A 83 3.21 21.50 -6.46
CA GLU A 83 4.47 21.66 -7.19
C GLU A 83 5.56 20.79 -6.57
N GLY A 84 6.33 20.11 -7.40
CA GLY A 84 7.40 19.23 -6.94
C GLY A 84 8.34 18.81 -8.06
N ASN A 85 9.23 17.89 -7.72
CA ASN A 85 10.08 17.21 -8.69
C ASN A 85 9.59 15.76 -8.82
N PHE A 86 9.65 15.23 -10.04
CA PHE A 86 9.50 13.80 -10.26
C PHE A 86 10.53 13.06 -9.37
N PRO A 87 10.19 11.97 -8.65
CA PRO A 87 11.12 11.24 -7.79
C PRO A 87 11.95 10.22 -8.55
N HIS A 88 13.11 9.82 -8.03
CA HIS A 88 13.88 8.69 -8.57
C HIS A 88 13.20 7.37 -8.19
N SER A 89 12.26 6.94 -9.03
CA SER A 89 11.47 5.72 -8.82
C SER A 89 10.99 5.13 -10.15
N ARG A 90 10.25 4.03 -10.07
CA ARG A 90 9.55 3.45 -11.22
C ARG A 90 8.19 4.08 -11.50
N TYR A 91 7.51 4.47 -10.43
CA TYR A 91 6.18 5.05 -10.53
C TYR A 91 5.92 6.04 -9.39
N MET A 92 5.15 7.07 -9.70
CA MET A 92 4.50 7.92 -8.71
C MET A 92 3.07 8.28 -9.13
N SER A 93 2.24 8.65 -8.16
CA SER A 93 0.89 9.17 -8.45
C SER A 93 0.38 10.11 -7.38
N LEU A 94 -0.49 11.03 -7.79
CA LEU A 94 -1.39 11.79 -6.92
C LEU A 94 -2.81 11.32 -7.19
N ILE A 95 -3.50 10.85 -6.14
CA ILE A 95 -4.86 10.31 -6.25
C ILE A 95 -5.76 10.99 -5.22
N SER A 96 -6.94 11.42 -5.65
CA SER A 96 -7.98 11.97 -4.78
C SER A 96 -8.94 10.89 -4.27
N TYR A 97 -9.51 11.12 -3.10
CA TYR A 97 -10.43 10.18 -2.44
C TYR A 97 -11.64 10.90 -1.86
N ASP A 98 -12.77 10.20 -1.78
CA ASP A 98 -13.93 10.62 -1.01
C ASP A 98 -13.82 10.19 0.48
N GLY A 99 -14.81 10.56 1.29
CA GLY A 99 -14.86 10.21 2.71
C GLY A 99 -15.03 8.72 3.01
N ALA A 100 -15.36 7.88 2.02
CA ALA A 100 -15.39 6.42 2.15
C ALA A 100 -14.06 5.76 1.76
N GLY A 101 -13.05 6.56 1.39
CA GLY A 101 -11.75 6.06 0.91
C GLY A 101 -11.86 5.42 -0.48
N VAL A 102 -12.91 5.75 -1.24
CA VAL A 102 -13.05 5.35 -2.65
C VAL A 102 -12.25 6.35 -3.49
N PRO A 103 -11.39 5.87 -4.41
CA PRO A 103 -10.62 6.77 -5.26
C PRO A 103 -11.55 7.50 -6.24
N VAL A 104 -11.30 8.80 -6.43
CA VAL A 104 -12.05 9.66 -7.34
C VAL A 104 -11.30 9.82 -8.66
N GLU A 105 -10.06 10.29 -8.63
CA GLU A 105 -9.20 10.37 -9.82
C GLU A 105 -7.75 10.03 -9.46
N SER A 106 -7.05 9.31 -10.35
CA SER A 106 -5.59 9.12 -10.30
C SER A 106 -4.90 9.88 -11.41
N VAL A 107 -3.87 10.66 -11.07
CA VAL A 107 -2.93 11.24 -12.02
C VAL A 107 -1.55 10.61 -11.78
N ALA A 108 -1.20 9.63 -12.61
CA ALA A 108 0.10 8.96 -12.61
C ALA A 108 1.21 9.80 -13.26
N ASP A 109 2.45 9.52 -12.90
CA ASP A 109 3.66 10.20 -13.36
C ASP A 109 3.71 10.58 -14.84
N TYR A 110 3.52 9.62 -15.74
CA TYR A 110 3.63 9.77 -17.19
C TYR A 110 2.52 10.68 -17.77
N LEU A 111 1.41 10.84 -17.04
CA LEU A 111 0.33 11.76 -17.40
C LEU A 111 0.66 13.19 -17.00
N ILE A 112 1.52 13.41 -16.00
CA ILE A 112 1.80 14.76 -15.51
C ILE A 112 2.66 15.49 -16.52
N ARG A 113 2.14 16.64 -16.98
CA ARG A 113 2.92 17.53 -17.83
C ARG A 113 4.10 18.10 -17.02
N PRO A 114 5.36 17.95 -17.49
CA PRO A 114 6.51 18.54 -16.81
C PRO A 114 6.42 20.07 -16.86
N ALA A 115 7.13 20.73 -15.95
CA ALA A 115 7.35 22.17 -16.01
C ALA A 115 8.08 22.56 -17.31
N ALA A 116 8.03 23.83 -17.68
CA ALA A 116 8.72 24.32 -18.87
C ALA A 116 10.22 23.98 -18.80
N SER A 117 10.74 23.38 -19.88
CA SER A 117 12.12 22.90 -20.01
C SER A 117 12.52 21.76 -19.06
N ALA A 118 11.58 21.18 -18.31
CA ALA A 118 11.82 19.98 -17.51
C ALA A 118 11.49 18.71 -18.31
N VAL A 119 12.14 17.62 -17.93
CA VAL A 119 11.93 16.27 -18.45
C VAL A 119 10.95 15.55 -17.54
N ASN A 120 9.97 14.84 -18.12
CA ASN A 120 9.24 13.80 -17.41
C ASN A 120 10.03 12.47 -17.53
N PRO A 121 10.67 11.99 -16.44
CA PRO A 121 11.55 10.82 -16.48
C PRO A 121 10.78 9.49 -16.52
N PHE A 122 9.45 9.53 -16.47
CA PHE A 122 8.61 8.33 -16.45
C PHE A 122 8.01 7.94 -17.80
N LEU A 123 8.34 8.70 -18.85
CA LEU A 123 8.00 8.34 -20.23
C LEU A 123 9.00 7.31 -20.76
N PRO A 124 8.56 6.31 -21.55
CA PRO A 124 9.48 5.36 -22.20
C PRO A 124 10.60 6.07 -22.97
N GLY A 125 11.85 5.63 -22.76
CA GLY A 125 13.04 6.21 -23.37
C GLY A 125 13.53 7.52 -22.74
N ALA A 126 12.83 8.08 -21.73
CA ALA A 126 13.25 9.31 -21.08
C ALA A 126 14.49 9.10 -20.20
N ASN A 127 15.29 10.17 -20.08
CA ASN A 127 16.41 10.23 -19.14
C ASN A 127 15.89 10.32 -17.70
N ARG A 128 16.13 9.26 -16.91
CA ARG A 128 15.71 9.16 -15.50
C ARG A 128 16.56 10.01 -14.56
N ASN A 129 17.75 10.41 -15.01
CA ASN A 129 18.72 11.22 -14.28
C ASN A 129 18.66 12.71 -14.67
N ALA A 130 17.64 13.13 -15.42
CA ALA A 130 17.49 14.54 -15.77
C ALA A 130 17.36 15.42 -14.52
N GLU A 131 18.22 16.44 -14.38
CA GLU A 131 18.19 17.37 -13.24
C GLU A 131 16.94 18.26 -13.27
N ALA A 132 16.62 18.84 -14.42
CA ALA A 132 15.40 19.60 -14.63
C ALA A 132 14.21 18.64 -14.75
N ARG A 133 13.53 18.36 -13.63
CA ARG A 133 12.44 17.37 -13.53
C ARG A 133 11.24 17.86 -12.71
N GLY A 134 11.02 19.17 -12.70
CA GLY A 134 9.91 19.79 -11.99
C GLY A 134 8.55 19.54 -12.66
N TYR A 135 7.47 19.61 -11.88
CA TYR A 135 6.09 19.60 -12.36
C TYR A 135 5.18 20.49 -11.50
N SER A 136 4.01 20.84 -12.04
CA SER A 136 2.92 21.51 -11.32
C SER A 136 1.59 20.90 -11.73
N LEU A 137 0.76 20.55 -10.74
CA LEU A 137 -0.56 19.94 -10.95
C LEU A 137 -1.63 20.75 -10.21
N THR A 138 -2.61 21.28 -10.94
CA THR A 138 -3.72 22.04 -10.34
C THR A 138 -4.69 21.08 -9.65
N VAL A 139 -5.20 21.44 -8.48
CA VAL A 139 -6.23 20.67 -7.77
C VAL A 139 -7.54 21.43 -7.81
N VAL A 140 -8.60 20.79 -8.29
CA VAL A 140 -9.92 21.42 -8.46
C VAL A 140 -10.99 20.71 -7.63
N ASP A 141 -11.90 21.50 -7.06
CA ASP A 141 -13.10 21.04 -6.38
C ASP A 141 -14.22 20.79 -7.40
N ALA A 142 -14.07 19.69 -8.14
CA ALA A 142 -15.03 19.23 -9.14
C ALA A 142 -14.93 17.71 -9.29
N ALA A 143 -15.95 17.08 -9.85
CA ALA A 143 -15.89 15.68 -10.24
C ALA A 143 -15.07 15.53 -11.55
N PRO A 144 -14.32 14.42 -11.71
CA PRO A 144 -13.66 14.12 -12.98
C PRO A 144 -14.68 13.77 -14.08
N PRO A 145 -14.28 13.79 -15.36
CA PRO A 145 -15.07 13.25 -16.47
C PRO A 145 -15.54 11.80 -16.21
N ALA A 146 -16.81 11.51 -16.53
CA ALA A 146 -17.44 10.23 -16.17
C ALA A 146 -16.91 9.01 -16.94
N ASP A 147 -16.31 9.21 -18.11
CA ASP A 147 -15.83 8.18 -19.04
C ASP A 147 -14.31 8.04 -19.04
N GLN A 148 -13.65 8.60 -18.03
CA GLN A 148 -12.21 8.60 -17.93
C GLN A 148 -11.66 7.17 -17.74
N PRO A 149 -10.80 6.67 -18.64
CA PRO A 149 -10.22 5.35 -18.49
C PRO A 149 -9.35 5.24 -17.22
N VAL A 150 -9.45 4.11 -16.52
CA VAL A 150 -8.67 3.81 -15.30
C VAL A 150 -7.98 2.46 -15.42
N GLY A 151 -6.86 2.26 -14.71
CA GLY A 151 -6.18 0.98 -14.58
C GLY A 151 -5.32 0.53 -15.78
N MET A 152 -5.50 1.13 -16.95
CA MET A 152 -4.72 0.87 -18.17
C MET A 152 -3.65 1.95 -18.38
N ASN A 153 -2.60 1.61 -19.10
CA ASN A 153 -1.60 2.58 -19.52
C ASN A 153 -2.15 3.49 -20.65
N LEU A 154 -2.19 4.80 -20.42
CA LEU A 154 -2.75 5.81 -21.33
C LEU A 154 -1.66 6.67 -21.98
N LEU A 155 -0.54 6.05 -22.38
CA LEU A 155 0.58 6.75 -23.01
C LEU A 155 0.10 7.68 -24.14
N GLY A 156 0.68 8.88 -24.19
CA GLY A 156 0.30 9.94 -25.12
C GLY A 156 -0.72 10.94 -24.56
N GLN A 157 -1.41 10.61 -23.46
CA GLN A 157 -2.25 11.58 -22.75
C GLN A 157 -1.44 12.41 -21.75
N GLN A 158 -1.91 13.62 -21.47
CA GLN A 158 -1.37 14.48 -20.44
C GLN A 158 -2.48 15.12 -19.61
N ARG A 159 -2.15 15.43 -18.35
CA ARG A 159 -3.02 16.09 -17.38
C ARG A 159 -2.28 17.21 -16.69
N THR A 160 -3.06 18.23 -16.39
CA THR A 160 -2.62 19.46 -15.71
C THR A 160 -3.47 19.76 -14.48
N THR A 161 -4.51 18.96 -14.29
CA THR A 161 -5.52 19.08 -13.25
C THR A 161 -5.77 17.71 -12.64
N LEU A 162 -5.99 17.70 -11.32
CA LEU A 162 -6.51 16.60 -10.53
C LEU A 162 -7.81 17.04 -9.85
N HIS A 163 -8.86 16.27 -10.05
CA HIS A 163 -10.19 16.49 -9.49
C HIS A 163 -10.24 15.89 -8.08
N ALA A 164 -10.54 16.72 -7.09
CA ALA A 164 -10.67 16.32 -5.69
C ALA A 164 -11.94 16.97 -5.13
N PRO A 165 -13.14 16.42 -5.40
CA PRO A 165 -14.39 17.01 -4.93
C PRO A 165 -14.44 17.00 -3.40
N LYS A 166 -15.03 18.05 -2.82
CA LYS A 166 -15.31 18.11 -1.39
C LYS A 166 -16.27 17.01 -0.93
N TYR A 167 -16.04 16.51 0.27
CA TYR A 167 -16.95 15.64 1.01
C TYR A 167 -17.13 16.15 2.44
N GLY A 168 -18.09 15.58 3.19
CA GLY A 168 -18.33 15.93 4.59
C GLY A 168 -18.52 17.43 4.79
N SER A 169 -17.76 18.03 5.70
CA SER A 169 -17.82 19.48 5.98
C SER A 169 -16.97 20.34 5.02
N GLY A 170 -16.84 19.94 3.75
CA GLY A 170 -15.99 20.62 2.77
C GLY A 170 -14.52 20.20 2.80
N GLN A 171 -14.24 18.98 3.24
CA GLN A 171 -12.89 18.40 3.26
C GLN A 171 -12.56 17.75 1.92
N GLN A 172 -11.29 17.76 1.55
CA GLN A 172 -10.71 17.10 0.38
C GLN A 172 -9.52 16.26 0.83
N GLN A 173 -9.24 15.18 0.11
CA GLN A 173 -8.13 14.27 0.43
C GLN A 173 -7.33 13.94 -0.82
N LEU A 174 -6.00 13.97 -0.67
CA LEU A 174 -5.05 13.50 -1.66
C LEU A 174 -4.10 12.48 -1.03
N LEU A 175 -3.76 11.43 -1.77
CA LEU A 175 -2.64 10.55 -1.47
C LEU A 175 -1.55 10.72 -2.53
N TYR A 176 -0.32 10.96 -2.08
CA TYR A 176 0.89 10.88 -2.88
C TYR A 176 1.54 9.52 -2.68
N ARG A 177 1.89 8.83 -3.77
CA ARG A 177 2.48 7.49 -3.73
C ARG A 177 3.76 7.43 -4.55
N ILE A 178 4.77 6.75 -4.04
CA ILE A 178 6.02 6.43 -4.76
C ILE A 178 6.26 4.93 -4.67
N TYR A 179 6.32 4.25 -5.82
CA TYR A 179 6.56 2.80 -5.91
C TYR A 179 7.95 2.54 -6.46
N ALA A 180 8.63 1.53 -5.90
CA ALA A 180 9.94 1.06 -6.33
C ALA A 180 10.92 2.22 -6.56
N ARG A 181 11.16 2.98 -5.49
CA ARG A 181 12.22 4.00 -5.47
C ARG A 181 13.57 3.36 -5.83
N ASP A 182 14.45 4.16 -6.41
CA ASP A 182 15.81 3.72 -6.69
C ASP A 182 16.53 3.40 -5.38
N LYS A 183 17.40 2.39 -5.40
CA LYS A 183 18.25 2.05 -4.25
C LYS A 183 19.05 3.27 -3.83
N GLN A 184 19.32 3.37 -2.52
CA GLN A 184 20.04 4.48 -1.88
C GLN A 184 19.29 5.82 -1.81
N MET A 185 18.12 5.94 -2.44
CA MET A 185 17.26 7.09 -2.24
C MET A 185 16.42 6.95 -0.96
N ASP A 186 16.11 8.09 -0.34
CA ASP A 186 15.17 8.17 0.78
C ASP A 186 13.73 7.81 0.33
N GLU A 187 12.77 7.80 1.27
CA GLU A 187 11.38 7.47 0.97
C GLU A 187 10.78 8.32 -0.17
N THR A 188 11.25 9.57 -0.33
CA THR A 188 10.77 10.52 -1.34
C THR A 188 11.41 10.32 -2.71
N GLY A 189 12.28 9.33 -2.87
CA GLY A 189 13.06 9.17 -4.10
C GLY A 189 14.06 10.31 -4.32
N GLY A 190 14.58 10.88 -3.23
CA GLY A 190 15.68 11.86 -3.24
C GLY A 190 15.29 13.29 -3.62
N VAL A 191 14.00 13.61 -3.72
CA VAL A 191 13.54 14.92 -4.20
C VAL A 191 12.64 15.69 -3.23
N GLY A 192 12.39 15.14 -2.04
CA GLY A 192 11.47 15.71 -1.05
C GLY A 192 10.00 15.52 -1.41
N LEU A 193 9.12 16.05 -0.55
CA LEU A 193 7.68 16.03 -0.78
C LEU A 193 7.26 17.26 -1.61
N PRO A 194 6.29 17.12 -2.53
CA PRO A 194 5.77 18.26 -3.27
C PRO A 194 5.08 19.25 -2.33
N ILE A 195 5.05 20.54 -2.68
CA ILE A 195 4.50 21.60 -1.82
C ILE A 195 3.16 22.12 -2.36
N PRO A 196 2.23 22.53 -1.47
CA PRO A 196 1.05 23.27 -1.89
C PRO A 196 1.41 24.71 -2.27
N VAL A 197 0.78 25.20 -3.33
CA VAL A 197 0.84 26.59 -3.77
C VAL A 197 -0.58 27.10 -3.91
N LEU A 198 -0.99 27.96 -2.98
CA LEU A 198 -2.34 28.49 -2.88
C LEU A 198 -2.35 29.94 -3.34
N THR A 199 -3.10 30.23 -4.41
CA THR A 199 -3.46 31.61 -4.77
C THR A 199 -4.81 31.93 -4.15
N LEU A 200 -4.85 32.86 -3.20
CA LEU A 200 -6.07 33.32 -2.55
C LEU A 200 -6.95 34.14 -3.52
N ALA A 201 -8.21 34.36 -3.14
CA ALA A 201 -9.16 35.15 -3.93
C ALA A 201 -8.69 36.60 -4.21
N ASP A 202 -7.88 37.17 -3.31
CA ASP A 202 -7.29 38.50 -3.45
C ASP A 202 -5.99 38.52 -4.29
N GLY A 203 -5.58 37.38 -4.84
CA GLY A 203 -4.39 37.23 -5.67
C GLY A 203 -3.08 36.97 -4.91
N ARG A 204 -3.08 37.00 -3.57
CA ARG A 204 -1.87 36.63 -2.79
C ARG A 204 -1.53 35.16 -2.99
N VAL A 205 -0.24 34.87 -3.13
CA VAL A 205 0.28 33.50 -3.30
C VAL A 205 0.97 33.04 -2.02
N LEU A 206 0.50 31.94 -1.45
CA LEU A 206 1.08 31.25 -0.30
C LEU A 206 1.72 29.95 -0.78
N ARG A 207 2.94 29.65 -0.33
CA ARG A 207 3.70 28.47 -0.77
C ARG A 207 4.15 27.64 0.43
N GLY A 208 4.11 26.31 0.29
CA GLY A 208 4.56 25.38 1.33
C GLY A 208 3.82 25.61 2.65
N ASP A 209 4.58 25.76 3.73
CA ASP A 209 4.04 25.92 5.08
C ASP A 209 3.10 27.12 5.23
N ALA A 210 3.34 28.21 4.48
CA ALA A 210 2.49 29.39 4.51
C ALA A 210 1.06 29.12 4.00
N ALA A 211 0.86 28.12 3.14
CA ALA A 211 -0.46 27.79 2.59
C ALA A 211 -1.30 26.93 3.56
N CYS A 212 -0.66 26.16 4.45
CA CYS A 212 -1.33 25.17 5.29
C CYS A 212 -2.40 25.70 6.25
N PRO A 213 -2.22 26.87 6.91
CA PRO A 213 -3.28 27.47 7.72
C PRO A 213 -4.54 27.79 6.90
N ALA A 214 -4.36 28.42 5.73
CA ALA A 214 -5.47 28.77 4.83
C ALA A 214 -6.17 27.50 4.28
N LEU A 215 -5.40 26.44 4.00
CA LEU A 215 -5.91 25.14 3.55
C LEU A 215 -6.51 24.30 4.69
N ARG A 216 -6.39 24.74 5.95
CA ARG A 216 -6.74 23.94 7.14
C ARG A 216 -6.13 22.53 7.09
N ALA A 217 -4.86 22.41 6.67
CA ALA A 217 -4.22 21.13 6.35
C ALA A 217 -4.02 20.17 7.55
N GLN A 218 -4.17 20.70 8.77
CA GLN A 218 -4.05 19.95 10.04
C GLN A 218 -5.41 19.55 10.61
N GLN A 219 -6.50 19.75 9.87
CA GLN A 219 -7.83 19.36 10.33
C GLN A 219 -7.93 17.83 10.56
N PRO A 220 -8.77 17.37 11.50
CA PRO A 220 -9.08 15.95 11.67
C PRO A 220 -9.65 15.36 10.37
N MET A 221 -9.22 14.15 10.04
CA MET A 221 -9.68 13.45 8.84
C MET A 221 -11.11 12.95 9.06
N GLN A 222 -12.01 13.27 8.13
CA GLN A 222 -13.42 12.88 8.15
C GLN A 222 -13.64 11.69 7.22
N ILE A 223 -13.37 10.48 7.70
CA ILE A 223 -13.52 9.27 6.91
C ILE A 223 -14.40 8.25 7.63
N ASP A 224 -15.04 7.38 6.86
CA ASP A 224 -15.58 6.13 7.38
C ASP A 224 -14.41 5.27 7.90
N PRO A 225 -14.39 4.84 9.17
CA PRO A 225 -13.37 3.91 9.68
C PRO A 225 -13.26 2.64 8.84
N ALA A 226 -14.36 2.21 8.22
CA ALA A 226 -14.40 1.07 7.31
C ALA A 226 -13.53 1.28 6.07
N ALA A 227 -13.13 2.52 5.74
CA ALA A 227 -12.18 2.83 4.67
C ALA A 227 -10.78 2.25 4.94
N LEU A 228 -10.40 2.02 6.19
CA LEU A 228 -9.07 1.53 6.58
C LEU A 228 -9.04 0.03 6.86
N ALA A 229 -10.09 -0.53 7.48
CA ALA A 229 -10.22 -1.94 7.79
C ALA A 229 -11.69 -2.33 7.94
N VAL A 230 -12.04 -3.60 7.74
CA VAL A 230 -13.38 -4.11 8.11
C VAL A 230 -13.54 -3.97 9.63
N PRO A 231 -14.63 -3.35 10.12
CA PRO A 231 -14.88 -3.28 11.56
C PRO A 231 -14.80 -4.66 12.21
N ARG A 232 -14.12 -4.75 13.37
CA ARG A 232 -13.82 -6.04 14.03
C ARG A 232 -15.07 -6.88 14.30
N GLU A 233 -16.16 -6.23 14.71
CA GLU A 233 -17.44 -6.91 14.95
C GLU A 233 -17.98 -7.55 13.67
N LYS A 234 -18.00 -6.79 12.57
CA LYS A 234 -18.41 -7.31 11.26
C LYS A 234 -17.51 -8.44 10.77
N TYR A 235 -16.19 -8.31 10.96
CA TYR A 235 -15.26 -9.36 10.57
C TYR A 235 -15.48 -10.66 11.36
N ARG A 236 -15.73 -10.58 12.67
CA ARG A 236 -16.07 -11.75 13.49
C ARG A 236 -17.37 -12.44 13.04
N GLU A 237 -18.39 -11.66 12.68
CA GLU A 237 -19.62 -12.17 12.08
C GLU A 237 -19.34 -12.93 10.78
N LEU A 238 -18.55 -12.34 9.87
CA LEU A 238 -18.16 -12.98 8.61
C LEU A 238 -17.39 -14.28 8.82
N VAL A 239 -16.45 -14.31 9.77
CA VAL A 239 -15.70 -15.54 10.11
C VAL A 239 -16.62 -16.61 10.69
N ALA A 240 -17.62 -16.24 11.51
CA ALA A 240 -18.60 -17.19 12.03
C ALA A 240 -19.44 -17.79 10.88
N ILE A 241 -19.94 -16.95 9.96
CA ILE A 241 -20.68 -17.42 8.77
C ILE A 241 -19.80 -18.35 7.92
N ALA A 242 -18.54 -17.98 7.68
CA ALA A 242 -17.61 -18.79 6.91
C ALA A 242 -17.40 -20.19 7.52
N ARG A 243 -17.40 -20.32 8.85
CA ARG A 243 -17.32 -21.62 9.52
C ARG A 243 -18.56 -22.49 9.29
N GLU A 244 -19.75 -21.89 9.30
CA GLU A 244 -21.01 -22.57 8.98
C GLU A 244 -21.00 -23.10 7.54
N VAL A 245 -20.69 -22.22 6.57
CA VAL A 245 -20.58 -22.57 5.15
C VAL A 245 -19.53 -23.65 4.93
N GLY A 246 -18.38 -23.53 5.61
CA GLY A 246 -17.33 -24.53 5.58
C GLY A 246 -17.81 -25.90 6.08
N ARG A 247 -18.56 -25.95 7.17
CA ARG A 247 -19.14 -27.21 7.66
C ARG A 247 -20.12 -27.82 6.66
N GLU A 248 -21.02 -27.04 6.09
CA GLU A 248 -22.00 -27.50 5.10
C GLU A 248 -21.31 -28.08 3.84
N LYS A 249 -20.20 -27.46 3.42
CA LYS A 249 -19.44 -27.88 2.22
C LYS A 249 -18.34 -28.91 2.51
N ASN A 250 -18.18 -29.36 3.75
CA ASN A 250 -17.05 -30.18 4.20
C ASN A 250 -15.67 -29.56 3.87
N GLN A 251 -15.57 -28.24 4.05
CA GLN A 251 -14.38 -27.40 3.82
C GLN A 251 -13.97 -26.71 5.14
N PRO A 252 -13.22 -27.38 6.03
CA PRO A 252 -12.92 -26.86 7.38
C PRO A 252 -12.02 -25.61 7.40
N ALA A 253 -11.42 -25.27 6.25
CA ALA A 253 -10.57 -24.08 6.08
C ALA A 253 -11.28 -22.93 5.35
N TYR A 254 -12.58 -23.06 5.04
CA TYR A 254 -13.33 -22.05 4.30
C TYR A 254 -13.17 -20.65 4.93
N PRO A 255 -12.95 -19.59 4.13
CA PRO A 255 -13.02 -19.55 2.66
C PRO A 255 -11.73 -19.95 1.93
N ALA A 256 -10.68 -20.38 2.62
CA ALA A 256 -9.50 -20.92 1.95
C ALA A 256 -9.83 -22.27 1.29
N THR A 257 -9.37 -22.46 0.04
CA THR A 257 -9.61 -23.65 -0.78
C THR A 257 -8.30 -24.26 -1.27
N ASN A 258 -8.34 -25.53 -1.67
CA ASN A 258 -7.22 -26.22 -2.31
C ASN A 258 -7.74 -27.04 -3.52
N PRO A 259 -7.36 -26.72 -4.76
CA PRO A 259 -6.55 -25.57 -5.20
C PRO A 259 -7.15 -24.22 -4.75
N PRO A 260 -6.33 -23.17 -4.61
CA PRO A 260 -6.78 -21.87 -4.13
C PRO A 260 -7.69 -21.20 -5.16
N THR A 261 -8.74 -20.58 -4.65
CA THR A 261 -9.56 -19.65 -5.42
C THR A 261 -8.94 -18.26 -5.30
N TRP A 262 -8.72 -17.62 -6.44
CA TRP A 262 -8.30 -16.23 -6.51
C TRP A 262 -9.50 -15.35 -6.86
N TYR A 263 -9.65 -14.26 -6.14
CA TYR A 263 -10.79 -13.36 -6.21
C TYR A 263 -10.31 -11.99 -6.65
N ILE A 264 -10.84 -11.49 -7.77
CA ILE A 264 -10.63 -10.11 -8.19
C ILE A 264 -11.21 -9.11 -7.19
N GLN A 265 -10.51 -7.98 -7.00
CA GLN A 265 -10.98 -6.92 -6.11
C GLN A 265 -12.10 -6.11 -6.72
N TYR A 266 -13.27 -6.23 -6.12
CA TYR A 266 -14.44 -5.39 -6.38
C TYR A 266 -14.82 -4.66 -5.09
N ASP A 267 -16.05 -4.18 -4.99
CA ASP A 267 -16.62 -3.46 -3.85
C ASP A 267 -16.64 -4.27 -2.54
N ARG A 268 -17.10 -3.60 -1.48
CA ARG A 268 -17.11 -4.13 -0.12
C ARG A 268 -18.06 -5.32 0.04
N GLU A 269 -19.19 -5.30 -0.65
CA GLU A 269 -20.13 -6.42 -0.62
C GLU A 269 -19.50 -7.65 -1.25
N TYR A 270 -18.77 -7.48 -2.35
CA TYR A 270 -18.03 -8.58 -2.96
C TYR A 270 -16.98 -9.15 -2.01
N LEU A 271 -16.24 -8.30 -1.30
CA LEU A 271 -15.32 -8.77 -0.25
C LEU A 271 -16.05 -9.62 0.81
N TYR A 272 -17.23 -9.20 1.26
CA TYR A 272 -18.02 -9.97 2.23
C TYR A 272 -18.54 -11.29 1.65
N SER A 273 -18.85 -11.34 0.35
CA SER A 273 -19.31 -12.57 -0.30
C SER A 273 -18.31 -13.72 -0.25
N LEU A 274 -17.00 -13.43 -0.15
CA LEU A 274 -15.98 -14.47 0.04
C LEU A 274 -16.27 -15.30 1.29
N TYR A 275 -16.74 -14.67 2.37
CA TYR A 275 -17.04 -15.33 3.64
C TYR A 275 -18.44 -15.92 3.70
N THR A 276 -19.41 -15.32 3.01
CA THR A 276 -20.80 -15.80 3.06
C THR A 276 -21.11 -16.86 2.00
N GLY A 277 -20.26 -16.98 0.97
CA GLY A 277 -20.45 -17.92 -0.13
C GLY A 277 -21.63 -17.58 -1.06
N LYS A 278 -22.20 -16.39 -0.93
CA LYS A 278 -23.35 -15.92 -1.72
C LYS A 278 -22.87 -15.14 -2.94
N PRO A 279 -23.16 -15.56 -4.18
CA PRO A 279 -22.79 -14.80 -5.37
C PRO A 279 -23.49 -13.44 -5.39
N LEU A 280 -22.83 -12.42 -5.95
CA LEU A 280 -23.40 -11.08 -6.13
C LEU A 280 -23.78 -10.83 -7.59
N ALA A 281 -24.83 -10.04 -7.78
CA ALA A 281 -25.40 -9.76 -9.10
C ALA A 281 -24.57 -8.78 -9.95
N SER A 282 -24.04 -7.70 -9.35
CA SER A 282 -23.38 -6.61 -10.10
C SER A 282 -22.34 -5.84 -9.26
N PRO A 283 -21.20 -6.44 -8.90
CA PRO A 283 -20.20 -5.74 -8.10
C PRO A 283 -19.47 -4.67 -8.93
N LYS A 284 -19.00 -3.58 -8.30
CA LYS A 284 -18.14 -2.55 -8.95
C LYS A 284 -16.65 -2.84 -8.74
N LYS A 285 -15.84 -2.78 -9.81
CA LYS A 285 -14.38 -3.02 -9.75
C LYS A 285 -13.66 -1.97 -8.90
N SER A 286 -12.67 -2.41 -8.13
CA SER A 286 -11.68 -1.52 -7.49
C SER A 286 -12.22 -0.42 -6.56
N THR A 287 -13.44 -0.58 -6.04
CA THR A 287 -14.07 0.30 -5.03
C THR A 287 -14.18 -0.35 -3.64
N GLY A 288 -13.60 -1.55 -3.42
CA GLY A 288 -13.75 -2.35 -2.18
C GLY A 288 -13.20 -1.77 -0.88
N GLY A 289 -12.62 -0.57 -0.94
CA GLY A 289 -12.02 0.14 0.19
C GLY A 289 -10.53 -0.18 0.39
N PHE A 290 -9.98 0.39 1.47
CA PHE A 290 -8.55 0.39 1.82
C PHE A 290 -7.69 1.26 0.91
N TYR A 291 -8.23 2.40 0.48
CA TYR A 291 -7.50 3.38 -0.34
C TYR A 291 -6.82 2.76 -1.58
N PRO A 292 -7.56 2.03 -2.43
CA PRO A 292 -6.98 1.37 -3.58
C PRO A 292 -6.37 2.38 -4.55
N ASN A 293 -5.34 1.95 -5.28
CA ASN A 293 -4.79 2.71 -6.38
C ASN A 293 -5.58 2.39 -7.66
N LEU A 294 -6.15 3.39 -8.34
CA LEU A 294 -6.90 3.19 -9.60
C LEU A 294 -6.04 2.60 -10.72
N ASP A 295 -4.72 2.81 -10.68
CA ASP A 295 -3.77 2.31 -11.66
C ASP A 295 -3.37 0.85 -11.41
N ASN A 296 -3.69 0.32 -10.24
CA ASN A 296 -3.53 -1.10 -9.90
C ASN A 296 -4.85 -1.84 -10.07
N GLN A 297 -4.77 -3.09 -10.51
CA GLN A 297 -5.84 -4.06 -10.33
C GLN A 297 -5.32 -5.25 -9.54
N TYR A 298 -6.20 -5.85 -8.75
CA TYR A 298 -5.82 -6.77 -7.69
C TYR A 298 -6.60 -8.08 -7.80
N ILE A 299 -5.92 -9.20 -7.61
CA ILE A 299 -6.55 -10.46 -7.21
C ILE A 299 -5.99 -10.89 -5.87
N ARG A 300 -6.80 -11.58 -5.06
CA ARG A 300 -6.40 -12.07 -3.75
C ARG A 300 -6.85 -13.50 -3.52
N THR A 301 -6.15 -14.23 -2.69
CA THR A 301 -6.59 -15.53 -2.17
C THR A 301 -6.45 -15.55 -0.65
N ILE A 302 -7.33 -16.28 0.01
CA ILE A 302 -7.25 -16.53 1.46
C ILE A 302 -6.56 -17.88 1.63
N VAL A 303 -5.47 -17.89 2.38
CA VAL A 303 -4.69 -19.10 2.64
C VAL A 303 -4.84 -19.53 4.09
N ASN A 304 -4.83 -20.85 4.32
CA ASN A 304 -4.99 -21.39 5.66
C ASN A 304 -4.05 -22.58 5.90
N ARG A 305 -3.30 -22.53 7.01
CA ARG A 305 -2.33 -23.58 7.40
C ARG A 305 -2.95 -24.95 7.65
N LYS A 306 -4.27 -25.04 7.83
CA LYS A 306 -5.01 -26.32 7.93
C LYS A 306 -4.99 -27.12 6.63
N LEU A 307 -4.75 -26.47 5.48
CA LEU A 307 -4.61 -27.12 4.17
C LEU A 307 -3.16 -27.55 3.87
N GLY A 308 -2.19 -27.00 4.62
CA GLY A 308 -0.77 -27.33 4.56
C GLY A 308 0.07 -26.15 5.06
N LYS A 309 1.26 -26.43 5.60
CA LYS A 309 2.13 -25.42 6.23
C LYS A 309 2.84 -24.51 5.23
N VAL A 310 3.00 -24.98 4.00
CA VAL A 310 3.66 -24.28 2.90
C VAL A 310 2.67 -24.11 1.75
N PHE A 311 2.41 -22.87 1.36
CA PHE A 311 1.63 -22.53 0.18
C PHE A 311 2.57 -22.08 -0.94
N VAL A 312 2.54 -22.78 -2.06
CA VAL A 312 3.43 -22.55 -3.21
C VAL A 312 2.64 -21.93 -4.32
N ILE A 313 3.15 -20.85 -4.90
CA ILE A 313 2.56 -20.12 -6.03
C ILE A 313 3.54 -20.20 -7.20
N ARG A 314 3.02 -20.51 -8.39
CA ARG A 314 3.77 -20.52 -9.64
C ARG A 314 2.92 -19.89 -10.75
N GLY A 315 3.56 -19.06 -11.56
CA GLY A 315 2.96 -18.39 -12.72
C GLY A 315 4.06 -17.78 -13.58
N LYS A 316 3.70 -17.37 -14.81
CA LYS A 316 4.59 -16.63 -15.70
C LYS A 316 4.72 -15.19 -15.22
N ALA A 317 5.94 -14.65 -15.24
CA ALA A 317 6.21 -13.27 -14.82
C ALA A 317 5.94 -12.30 -15.99
N PRO A 318 5.06 -11.30 -15.83
CA PRO A 318 4.99 -10.18 -16.76
C PRO A 318 6.30 -9.38 -16.75
N THR A 319 6.66 -8.83 -17.91
CA THR A 319 7.79 -7.90 -18.06
C THR A 319 7.45 -6.52 -17.53
N THR A 320 8.46 -5.85 -16.97
CA THR A 320 8.39 -4.51 -16.37
C THR A 320 9.67 -3.72 -16.70
N PRO A 321 9.61 -2.38 -16.70
CA PRO A 321 10.83 -1.59 -16.73
C PRO A 321 11.66 -1.85 -15.47
N ARG A 322 12.95 -2.12 -15.65
CA ARG A 322 13.92 -2.24 -14.55
C ARG A 322 14.39 -0.85 -14.15
N THR A 323 14.34 -0.56 -12.85
CA THR A 323 14.63 0.77 -12.32
C THR A 323 15.33 0.76 -10.97
N ALA A 324 15.23 -0.33 -10.21
CA ALA A 324 15.63 -0.35 -8.81
C ALA A 324 17.11 -0.01 -8.59
N ASN A 325 17.97 -0.24 -9.60
CA ASN A 325 19.39 0.06 -9.55
C ASN A 325 19.75 1.45 -10.10
N GLY A 326 18.78 2.31 -10.36
CA GLY A 326 19.03 3.65 -10.90
C GLY A 326 19.30 3.66 -12.41
N ASP A 327 18.68 2.74 -13.16
CA ASP A 327 18.79 2.66 -14.62
C ASP A 327 18.58 4.04 -15.27
N ALA A 328 19.49 4.48 -16.13
CA ALA A 328 19.52 5.85 -16.64
C ALA A 328 18.35 6.18 -17.59
N VAL A 329 17.71 5.17 -18.16
CA VAL A 329 16.65 5.30 -19.15
C VAL A 329 15.41 4.53 -18.68
N MET A 330 14.23 5.14 -18.83
CA MET A 330 12.97 4.45 -18.51
C MET A 330 12.65 3.41 -19.58
N GLY A 331 12.64 2.15 -19.18
CA GLY A 331 12.29 1.04 -20.07
C GLY A 331 10.79 0.94 -20.37
N THR A 332 10.42 -0.15 -21.04
CA THR A 332 9.04 -0.56 -21.32
C THR A 332 8.75 -1.92 -20.67
N GLY A 333 7.50 -2.36 -20.73
CA GLY A 333 7.07 -3.68 -20.26
C GLY A 333 5.57 -3.90 -20.49
N GLU A 334 5.14 -5.16 -20.36
CA GLU A 334 3.72 -5.55 -20.36
C GLU A 334 2.93 -4.82 -19.26
N LEU A 335 3.57 -4.60 -18.10
CA LEU A 335 3.09 -3.84 -16.95
C LEU A 335 4.10 -2.75 -16.55
N ARG A 336 3.67 -1.72 -15.82
CA ARG A 336 4.60 -0.78 -15.16
C ARG A 336 5.27 -1.41 -13.94
N TYR A 337 4.52 -2.25 -13.21
CA TYR A 337 4.94 -2.83 -11.94
C TYR A 337 4.01 -4.00 -11.60
N TRP A 338 4.54 -5.02 -10.92
CA TRP A 338 3.70 -6.01 -10.24
C TRP A 338 4.33 -6.48 -8.93
N SER A 339 3.48 -6.88 -7.98
CA SER A 339 3.93 -7.38 -6.69
C SER A 339 2.99 -8.41 -6.10
N MET A 340 3.55 -9.25 -5.24
CA MET A 340 2.84 -10.20 -4.41
C MET A 340 3.11 -9.87 -2.94
N CYS A 341 2.06 -9.70 -2.14
CA CYS A 341 2.18 -9.50 -0.70
C CYS A 341 1.41 -10.57 0.06
N SER A 342 1.98 -11.03 1.16
CA SER A 342 1.24 -11.73 2.21
C SER A 342 0.82 -10.74 3.28
N ASN A 343 -0.40 -10.89 3.78
CA ASN A 343 -1.04 -9.95 4.67
C ASN A 343 -1.78 -10.70 5.78
N GLN A 344 -2.04 -10.00 6.88
CA GLN A 344 -3.04 -10.41 7.87
C GLN A 344 -4.47 -10.28 7.29
N GLY A 345 -5.49 -10.37 8.14
CA GLY A 345 -6.90 -10.33 7.74
C GLY A 345 -7.45 -8.94 7.50
N PHE A 346 -8.70 -8.90 7.00
CA PHE A 346 -9.36 -7.66 6.61
C PHE A 346 -9.70 -6.72 7.77
N ALA A 347 -9.58 -7.17 9.03
CA ALA A 347 -9.90 -6.38 10.22
C ALA A 347 -8.74 -5.51 10.75
N ASN A 348 -7.52 -5.72 10.27
CA ASN A 348 -6.37 -4.87 10.61
C ASN A 348 -5.61 -4.41 9.36
N THR A 349 -5.73 -5.14 8.24
CA THR A 349 -5.15 -4.82 6.94
C THR A 349 -3.62 -4.64 6.96
N ARG A 350 -2.92 -5.31 7.87
CA ARG A 350 -1.46 -5.26 7.98
C ARG A 350 -0.81 -6.15 6.91
N VAL A 351 0.30 -5.70 6.37
CA VAL A 351 1.15 -6.48 5.46
C VAL A 351 2.23 -7.18 6.27
N ASN A 352 2.45 -8.46 5.99
CA ASN A 352 3.51 -9.27 6.59
C ASN A 352 4.81 -9.13 5.79
N GLY A 353 4.69 -9.05 4.46
CA GLY A 353 5.80 -8.80 3.55
C GLY A 353 5.33 -8.75 2.11
N CYS A 354 6.16 -8.19 1.24
CA CYS A 354 5.93 -8.16 -0.20
C CYS A 354 7.21 -8.50 -0.96
N VAL A 355 7.03 -9.02 -2.17
CA VAL A 355 8.04 -9.09 -3.21
C VAL A 355 7.48 -8.45 -4.47
N TYR A 356 8.26 -7.60 -5.13
CA TYR A 356 7.92 -7.04 -6.44
C TYR A 356 8.77 -7.65 -7.55
N ASP A 357 8.44 -7.37 -8.80
CA ASP A 357 9.00 -8.00 -9.99
C ASP A 357 10.54 -8.05 -10.11
N GLU A 358 11.31 -7.12 -9.53
CA GLU A 358 12.79 -7.20 -9.50
C GLU A 358 13.34 -8.02 -8.33
N GLN A 359 12.49 -8.38 -7.36
CA GLN A 359 12.84 -9.22 -6.21
C GLN A 359 12.41 -10.67 -6.39
N VAL A 360 11.60 -10.98 -7.40
CA VAL A 360 11.14 -12.33 -7.69
C VAL A 360 12.08 -12.97 -8.72
N PRO A 361 12.80 -14.05 -8.37
CA PRO A 361 13.56 -14.80 -9.37
C PRO A 361 12.63 -15.40 -10.42
N VAL A 362 13.03 -15.29 -11.69
CA VAL A 362 12.29 -15.83 -12.84
C VAL A 362 13.18 -16.84 -13.54
N GLY A 363 12.66 -18.04 -13.76
CA GLY A 363 13.37 -19.10 -14.47
C GLY A 363 13.50 -18.83 -15.97
N PRO A 364 14.32 -19.61 -16.69
CA PRO A 364 14.51 -19.47 -18.14
C PRO A 364 13.24 -19.77 -18.95
N ASP A 365 12.25 -20.44 -18.35
CA ASP A 365 10.91 -20.67 -18.90
C ASP A 365 9.97 -19.46 -18.73
N GLY A 366 10.43 -18.39 -18.06
CA GLY A 366 9.64 -17.21 -17.75
C GLY A 366 8.74 -17.36 -16.51
N PHE A 367 8.83 -18.47 -15.78
CA PHE A 367 8.00 -18.71 -14.59
C PHE A 367 8.72 -18.36 -13.29
N TYR A 368 7.97 -17.83 -12.33
CA TYR A 368 8.43 -17.61 -10.97
C TYR A 368 7.93 -18.70 -10.03
N THR A 369 8.54 -18.80 -8.85
CA THR A 369 7.99 -19.56 -7.72
C THR A 369 8.08 -18.71 -6.45
N ILE A 370 6.92 -18.51 -5.80
CA ILE A 370 6.81 -17.81 -4.52
C ILE A 370 6.27 -18.79 -3.49
N VAL A 371 6.94 -18.86 -2.34
CA VAL A 371 6.52 -19.68 -1.20
C VAL A 371 5.99 -18.78 -0.09
N VAL A 372 4.80 -19.09 0.41
CA VAL A 372 4.18 -18.43 1.56
C VAL A 372 4.11 -19.41 2.71
N SER A 373 4.72 -19.08 3.83
CA SER A 373 4.71 -19.91 5.06
C SER A 373 4.99 -19.04 6.27
N ARG A 374 4.77 -19.57 7.47
CA ARG A 374 5.41 -18.96 8.64
C ARG A 374 6.91 -19.18 8.59
N LYS A 375 7.64 -18.41 9.41
CA LYS A 375 9.11 -18.44 9.45
C LYS A 375 9.62 -19.82 9.89
N GLU A 376 8.98 -20.46 10.86
CA GLU A 376 9.35 -21.78 11.36
C GLU A 376 9.12 -22.92 10.36
N ASP A 377 8.21 -22.74 9.40
CA ASP A 377 7.89 -23.74 8.37
C ASP A 377 8.55 -23.45 7.02
N ARG A 378 9.34 -22.37 6.91
CA ARG A 378 10.00 -21.96 5.67
C ARG A 378 10.91 -23.08 5.16
N PRO A 379 10.68 -23.62 3.95
CA PRO A 379 11.61 -24.56 3.34
C PRO A 379 13.00 -23.95 3.21
N SER A 380 14.03 -24.74 3.51
CA SER A 380 15.43 -24.30 3.48
C SER A 380 15.88 -23.83 2.09
N ASN A 381 15.33 -24.42 1.03
CA ASN A 381 15.53 -24.08 -0.37
C ASN A 381 14.66 -22.90 -0.85
N ALA A 382 13.75 -22.34 -0.05
CA ALA A 382 12.92 -21.19 -0.42
C ALA A 382 13.72 -19.87 -0.32
N ILE A 383 14.78 -19.75 -1.12
CA ILE A 383 15.71 -18.62 -1.18
C ILE A 383 15.96 -18.19 -2.63
N ALA A 384 16.34 -16.93 -2.83
CA ALA A 384 16.51 -16.35 -4.16
C ALA A 384 17.57 -17.08 -5.01
N GLN A 385 18.63 -17.58 -4.37
CA GLN A 385 19.71 -18.37 -5.00
C GLN A 385 19.20 -19.70 -5.59
N CYS A 386 18.08 -20.22 -5.08
CA CYS A 386 17.41 -21.41 -5.60
C CYS A 386 16.26 -21.05 -6.56
N GLY A 387 16.15 -19.79 -6.99
CA GLY A 387 15.09 -19.33 -7.88
C GLY A 387 13.73 -19.14 -7.20
N ILE A 388 13.70 -19.02 -5.86
CA ILE A 388 12.45 -18.98 -5.08
C ILE A 388 12.38 -17.69 -4.24
N ALA A 389 11.29 -16.95 -4.39
CA ALA A 389 10.95 -15.87 -3.47
C ALA A 389 10.12 -16.42 -2.29
N TRP A 390 10.26 -15.81 -1.11
CA TRP A 390 9.54 -16.21 0.09
C TRP A 390 8.78 -15.03 0.71
N LEU A 391 7.56 -15.30 1.16
CA LEU A 391 6.69 -14.36 1.86
C LEU A 391 6.26 -14.92 3.23
N PRO A 392 6.30 -14.12 4.30
CA PRO A 392 5.92 -14.57 5.63
C PRO A 392 4.41 -14.63 5.84
N MET A 393 3.94 -15.65 6.56
CA MET A 393 2.69 -15.59 7.32
C MET A 393 3.00 -15.07 8.73
N ALA A 394 2.12 -14.25 9.29
CA ALA A 394 2.25 -13.81 10.67
C ALA A 394 1.94 -14.96 11.66
N ASP A 395 2.56 -14.92 12.84
CA ASP A 395 2.35 -15.92 13.89
C ASP A 395 0.93 -15.86 14.48
N ASP A 396 0.36 -14.66 14.55
CA ASP A 396 -1.03 -14.38 14.95
C ASP A 396 -2.03 -14.47 13.78
N GLY A 397 -1.59 -14.99 12.62
CA GLY A 397 -2.42 -15.27 11.46
C GLY A 397 -3.11 -14.05 10.89
N ASP A 398 -4.44 -14.01 10.98
CA ASP A 398 -5.24 -12.90 10.48
C ASP A 398 -5.19 -11.66 11.38
N GLY A 399 -4.56 -11.73 12.56
CA GLY A 399 -4.50 -10.65 13.56
C GLY A 399 -5.88 -10.25 14.12
N ALA A 400 -6.86 -11.14 14.02
CA ALA A 400 -8.25 -10.91 14.43
C ALA A 400 -8.95 -12.15 15.04
N GLY A 401 -8.24 -13.27 15.20
CA GLY A 401 -8.66 -14.42 15.99
C GLY A 401 -8.46 -15.78 15.33
N ASP A 402 -7.99 -15.84 14.09
CA ASP A 402 -7.59 -17.08 13.42
C ASP A 402 -6.08 -17.07 13.12
N ALA A 403 -5.32 -17.80 13.93
CA ALA A 403 -3.86 -17.87 13.82
C ALA A 403 -3.37 -18.59 12.56
N ASP A 404 -4.23 -19.30 11.85
CA ASP A 404 -3.84 -20.11 10.68
C ASP A 404 -4.06 -19.39 9.34
N VAL A 405 -4.71 -18.22 9.34
CA VAL A 405 -5.14 -17.51 8.13
C VAL A 405 -4.13 -16.44 7.70
N SER A 406 -3.97 -16.26 6.39
CA SER A 406 -3.38 -15.06 5.81
C SER A 406 -4.07 -14.72 4.49
N VAL A 407 -3.91 -13.50 4.01
CA VAL A 407 -4.38 -13.08 2.68
C VAL A 407 -3.16 -12.88 1.80
N VAL A 408 -3.13 -13.53 0.63
CA VAL A 408 -2.11 -13.29 -0.40
C VAL A 408 -2.73 -12.46 -1.51
N GLN A 409 -2.05 -11.39 -1.92
CA GLN A 409 -2.57 -10.43 -2.91
C GLN A 409 -1.54 -10.15 -4.00
N LEU A 410 -1.97 -10.30 -5.25
CA LEU A 410 -1.26 -9.90 -6.46
C LEU A 410 -1.75 -8.51 -6.91
N ARG A 411 -0.82 -7.66 -7.34
CA ARG A 411 -1.10 -6.33 -7.93
C ARG A 411 -0.50 -6.29 -9.34
N HIS A 412 -1.30 -5.91 -10.34
CA HIS A 412 -0.80 -5.54 -11.66
C HIS A 412 -1.04 -4.04 -11.88
N MET A 413 0.01 -3.29 -12.17
CA MET A 413 -0.05 -1.85 -12.38
C MET A 413 0.05 -1.49 -13.87
N LEU A 414 -0.88 -0.66 -14.34
CA LEU A 414 -0.88 -0.05 -15.68
C LEU A 414 -0.57 -1.06 -16.80
N GLY A 415 -1.46 -2.05 -16.97
CA GLY A 415 -1.36 -2.99 -18.07
C GLY A 415 -1.45 -2.28 -19.43
N THR A 416 -0.65 -2.74 -20.39
CA THR A 416 -0.74 -2.31 -21.78
C THR A 416 -1.89 -3.01 -22.50
N THR A 417 -2.41 -2.41 -23.58
CA THR A 417 -3.48 -3.02 -24.39
C THR A 417 -3.03 -4.32 -25.08
N ASP A 418 -1.73 -4.44 -25.35
CA ASP A 418 -1.14 -5.61 -26.02
C ASP A 418 -0.87 -6.78 -25.04
N PHE A 419 -1.20 -6.60 -23.76
CA PHE A 419 -1.07 -7.61 -22.73
C PHE A 419 -2.44 -8.02 -22.15
N PRO A 420 -3.19 -8.91 -22.84
CA PRO A 420 -4.55 -9.29 -22.44
C PRO A 420 -4.59 -10.18 -21.17
N HIS A 421 -3.44 -10.63 -20.69
CA HIS A 421 -3.32 -11.48 -19.49
C HIS A 421 -3.20 -10.68 -18.18
N ALA A 422 -3.32 -9.36 -18.25
CA ALA A 422 -3.32 -8.50 -17.06
C ALA A 422 -4.60 -8.68 -16.24
N VAL A 423 -4.53 -8.44 -14.92
CA VAL A 423 -5.72 -8.45 -14.04
C VAL A 423 -6.81 -7.46 -14.52
N GLN A 424 -6.39 -6.36 -15.14
CA GLN A 424 -7.25 -5.36 -15.77
C GLN A 424 -8.28 -5.96 -16.73
N ALA A 425 -7.90 -7.01 -17.48
CA ALA A 425 -8.73 -7.63 -18.50
C ALA A 425 -9.84 -8.54 -17.92
N ILE A 426 -9.76 -8.92 -16.64
CA ILE A 426 -10.75 -9.80 -15.99
C ILE A 426 -12.04 -9.02 -15.79
N SER A 427 -13.06 -9.28 -16.62
CA SER A 427 -14.31 -8.51 -16.59
C SER A 427 -15.32 -8.98 -15.55
N LYS A 428 -15.23 -10.24 -15.13
CA LYS A 428 -16.16 -10.88 -14.19
C LYS A 428 -15.41 -11.74 -13.17
N PRO A 429 -15.86 -11.77 -11.91
CA PRO A 429 -15.41 -12.76 -10.94
C PRO A 429 -15.54 -14.19 -11.47
N GLY A 430 -14.51 -15.01 -11.31
CA GLY A 430 -14.43 -16.38 -11.83
C GLY A 430 -13.59 -16.51 -13.10
N ASP A 431 -13.44 -15.43 -13.89
CA ASP A 431 -12.66 -15.44 -15.13
C ASP A 431 -11.14 -15.33 -14.89
N GLU A 432 -10.68 -15.22 -13.63
CA GLU A 432 -9.28 -14.92 -13.30
C GLU A 432 -8.30 -15.88 -13.98
N ARG A 433 -8.58 -17.19 -13.96
CA ARG A 433 -7.71 -18.21 -14.55
C ARG A 433 -7.75 -18.17 -16.08
N GLU A 434 -8.93 -18.03 -16.66
CA GLU A 434 -9.12 -18.03 -18.11
C GLU A 434 -8.40 -16.84 -18.75
N VAL A 435 -8.61 -15.64 -18.22
CA VAL A 435 -8.05 -14.40 -18.76
C VAL A 435 -6.52 -14.35 -18.58
N MET A 436 -6.04 -14.68 -17.38
CA MET A 436 -4.60 -14.56 -17.09
C MET A 436 -3.76 -15.71 -17.71
N GLY A 437 -4.36 -16.85 -18.07
CA GLY A 437 -3.65 -17.98 -18.66
C GLY A 437 -2.44 -18.41 -17.82
N ASP A 438 -1.27 -18.51 -18.45
CA ASP A 438 0.00 -18.87 -17.77
C ASP A 438 0.43 -17.84 -16.70
N TYR A 439 -0.05 -16.60 -16.77
CA TYR A 439 0.23 -15.56 -15.78
C TYR A 439 -0.66 -15.68 -14.53
N TYR A 440 -1.66 -16.57 -14.54
CA TYR A 440 -2.47 -16.87 -13.36
C TYR A 440 -1.58 -17.42 -12.23
N PRO A 441 -1.65 -16.88 -11.00
CA PRO A 441 -0.85 -17.35 -9.87
C PRO A 441 -1.38 -18.69 -9.32
N ALA A 442 -1.20 -19.77 -10.07
CA ALA A 442 -1.62 -21.10 -9.67
C ALA A 442 -0.93 -21.48 -8.35
N GLY A 443 -1.71 -21.95 -7.38
CA GLY A 443 -1.19 -22.31 -6.07
C GLY A 443 -1.55 -23.72 -5.61
N ARG A 444 -0.80 -24.22 -4.64
CA ARG A 444 -1.06 -25.50 -3.97
C ARG A 444 -0.43 -25.52 -2.58
N TYR A 445 -0.96 -26.37 -1.72
CA TYR A 445 -0.40 -26.61 -0.38
C TYR A 445 0.51 -27.84 -0.39
N MET A 446 1.59 -27.77 0.39
CA MET A 446 2.57 -28.85 0.58
C MET A 446 3.06 -28.87 2.03
N SER A 447 3.68 -29.98 2.43
CA SER A 447 4.58 -29.98 3.59
C SER A 447 5.94 -29.37 3.21
N THR A 448 6.69 -28.92 4.21
CA THR A 448 8.06 -28.42 4.02
C THR A 448 8.96 -29.46 3.35
N SER A 449 8.97 -30.70 3.86
CA SER A 449 9.78 -31.79 3.31
C SER A 449 9.39 -32.17 1.87
N ALA A 450 8.10 -32.14 1.53
CA ALA A 450 7.64 -32.40 0.17
C ALA A 450 8.12 -31.31 -0.80
N PHE A 451 8.12 -30.04 -0.36
CA PHE A 451 8.66 -28.95 -1.18
C PHE A 451 10.17 -29.06 -1.38
N GLU A 452 10.92 -29.31 -0.30
CA GLU A 452 12.38 -29.47 -0.34
C GLU A 452 12.81 -30.61 -1.26
N THR A 453 12.05 -31.71 -1.27
CA THR A 453 12.30 -32.87 -2.14
C THR A 453 11.92 -32.57 -3.60
N ALA A 454 10.78 -31.92 -3.83
CA ALA A 454 10.25 -31.72 -5.18
C ALA A 454 10.93 -30.58 -5.95
N VAL A 455 11.55 -29.61 -5.26
CA VAL A 455 12.15 -28.42 -5.87
C VAL A 455 13.62 -28.31 -5.44
N PRO A 456 14.53 -29.15 -5.96
CA PRO A 456 15.93 -29.13 -5.53
C PRO A 456 16.58 -27.78 -5.85
N CYS A 457 17.45 -27.30 -4.96
CA CYS A 457 18.26 -26.12 -5.20
C CYS A 457 19.41 -26.48 -6.17
N MET A 458 19.18 -26.28 -7.46
CA MET A 458 20.19 -26.51 -8.49
C MET A 458 21.11 -25.30 -8.55
N GLN A 459 22.27 -25.35 -7.88
CA GLN A 459 23.29 -24.30 -7.99
C GLN A 459 23.73 -24.15 -9.46
N GLY A 460 23.69 -22.93 -10.02
CA GLY A 460 24.34 -22.61 -11.30
C GLY A 460 23.45 -22.46 -12.54
N ARG A 461 22.14 -22.21 -12.41
CA ARG A 461 21.31 -21.74 -13.54
C ARG A 461 20.79 -20.33 -13.24
N HIS A 462 21.64 -19.33 -13.47
CA HIS A 462 21.24 -17.93 -13.58
C HIS A 462 21.21 -17.53 -15.05
#